data_AF-A0A957QJF4-F1
#
_entry.id   AF-A0A957QJF4-F1
#
_cell.length_a   1.000
_cell.length_b   1.000
_cell.length_c   1.000
_cell.angle_alpha   90.00
_cell.angle_beta   90.00
_cell.angle_gamma   90.00
#
_symmetry.space_group_name_H-M   'P 1'
#
loop_
_entity.id
_entity.type
_entity.pdbx_description
1 polymer ?
#
loop_
_entity_poly.entity_id
_entity_poly.type
_entity_poly.pdbx_seq_one_letter_code
_entity_poly.pdbx_strand_id
1 'polypeptide(L)'
;DGYLYIGTGDDGAAGNSQTGSNLLGKMLRIDVVGEATYAIPGNNPFVGVSGTDDEIWALGLRNPWRWSFDRQNGALWIADVGDDSREEVNRQVAGSVGGQNYGWPCYEGTLNVNGFGCPGAINHTPPIHEYNHSAGTSITGGYVYRGSSYPVINGYYFFGDFTFGTYWTLSPAGGGGWTVTSLGNLSVSGGPTTFGEDSSGELYLATLSGNVYQIQESTVLPTPTNTATATNTATPVGPTATATNTATATNTATPTNTATPVGPTATATHTPTVGPSPTATATPVRDQFQHLPIVTHP
;
A
#
# COMPACT_ATOMS: atom_id res chain seq x y z
N ASP A 1 -14.26 13.25 -14.78
CA ASP A 1 -15.53 13.52 -15.51
C ASP A 1 -15.95 15.00 -15.43
N GLY A 2 -15.22 15.86 -14.70
CA GLY A 2 -15.48 17.30 -14.64
C GLY A 2 -16.29 17.74 -13.41
N TYR A 3 -16.74 16.78 -12.60
CA TYR A 3 -17.51 17.05 -11.39
C TYR A 3 -16.64 17.04 -10.14
N LEU A 4 -17.13 17.70 -9.09
CA LEU A 4 -16.53 17.67 -7.77
C LEU A 4 -17.08 16.48 -6.98
N TYR A 5 -16.17 15.70 -6.38
CA TYR A 5 -16.51 14.61 -5.47
C TYR A 5 -16.19 15.00 -4.03
N ILE A 6 -16.98 14.51 -3.08
CA ILE A 6 -16.84 14.84 -1.66
C ILE A 6 -17.03 13.57 -0.85
N GLY A 7 -16.09 13.25 0.03
CA GLY A 7 -16.25 12.18 1.03
C GLY A 7 -16.78 12.77 2.32
N THR A 8 -17.83 12.17 2.88
CA THR A 8 -18.44 12.59 4.15
C THR A 8 -18.49 11.43 5.12
N GLY A 9 -18.03 11.63 6.35
CA GLY A 9 -18.19 10.66 7.42
C GLY A 9 -19.64 10.58 7.91
N ASP A 10 -19.93 9.58 8.72
CA ASP A 10 -21.26 9.32 9.29
C ASP A 10 -21.61 10.16 10.54
N ASP A 11 -20.67 11.02 10.96
CA ASP A 11 -20.75 11.89 12.14
C ASP A 11 -20.90 11.11 13.48
N GLY A 12 -20.39 9.88 13.54
CA GLY A 12 -20.50 9.02 14.72
C GLY A 12 -21.88 8.40 14.93
N ALA A 13 -22.80 8.58 13.97
CA ALA A 13 -24.13 7.99 13.97
C ALA A 13 -24.27 7.04 12.78
N ALA A 14 -23.84 5.79 12.98
CA ALA A 14 -23.68 4.76 11.96
C ALA A 14 -24.88 4.58 10.98
N GLY A 15 -26.12 4.78 11.46
CA GLY A 15 -27.32 4.70 10.61
C GLY A 15 -27.38 5.74 9.48
N ASN A 16 -26.64 6.84 9.61
CA ASN A 16 -26.52 7.88 8.58
C ASN A 16 -25.99 7.32 7.27
N SER A 17 -25.07 6.37 7.33
CA SER A 17 -24.38 5.80 6.17
C SER A 17 -25.34 5.08 5.22
N GLN A 18 -26.43 4.51 5.74
CA GLN A 18 -27.43 3.76 4.96
C GLN A 18 -28.67 4.58 4.58
N THR A 19 -29.02 5.63 5.32
CA THR A 19 -30.16 6.47 4.91
C THR A 19 -29.80 7.28 3.66
N GLY A 20 -30.76 7.41 2.74
CA GLY A 20 -30.65 8.29 1.59
C GLY A 20 -31.02 9.74 1.90
N SER A 21 -31.66 9.99 3.04
CA SER A 21 -32.24 11.30 3.38
C SER A 21 -31.27 12.27 4.04
N ASN A 22 -29.97 11.99 3.96
CA ASN A 22 -28.90 12.89 4.37
C ASN A 22 -27.59 12.57 3.63
N LEU A 23 -26.65 13.50 3.74
CA LEU A 23 -25.38 13.50 3.03
C LEU A 23 -24.21 12.89 3.83
N LEU A 24 -24.47 12.15 4.91
CA LEU A 24 -23.45 11.62 5.82
C LEU A 24 -23.12 10.14 5.53
N GLY A 25 -21.85 9.75 5.63
CA GLY A 25 -21.38 8.40 5.28
C GLY A 25 -21.46 8.11 3.78
N LYS A 26 -21.13 9.11 2.94
CA LYS A 26 -21.33 9.09 1.49
C LYS A 26 -20.06 9.46 0.71
N MET A 27 -20.03 9.05 -0.55
CA MET A 27 -19.40 9.85 -1.59
C MET A 27 -20.50 10.68 -2.27
N LEU A 28 -20.29 11.98 -2.39
CA LEU A 28 -21.15 12.91 -3.10
C LEU A 28 -20.52 13.30 -4.44
N ARG A 29 -21.34 13.73 -5.40
CA ARG A 29 -20.88 14.22 -6.70
C ARG A 29 -21.76 15.39 -7.16
N ILE A 30 -21.15 16.56 -7.33
CA ILE A 30 -21.83 17.81 -7.69
C ILE A 30 -21.15 18.53 -8.85
N ASP A 31 -21.91 19.35 -9.58
CA ASP A 31 -21.40 20.24 -10.61
C ASP A 31 -21.16 21.64 -10.04
N VAL A 32 -19.95 22.15 -10.19
CA VAL A 32 -19.54 23.48 -9.71
C VAL A 32 -19.14 24.40 -10.86
N VAL A 33 -19.15 23.93 -12.11
CA VAL A 33 -18.60 24.67 -13.24
C VAL A 33 -19.63 25.67 -13.75
N GLY A 34 -19.35 26.96 -13.54
CA GLY A 34 -20.23 28.03 -13.98
C GLY A 34 -21.44 28.27 -13.06
N GLU A 35 -21.49 27.58 -11.92
CA GLU A 35 -22.57 27.68 -10.95
C GLU A 35 -22.22 28.67 -9.81
N ALA A 36 -23.23 29.41 -9.33
CA ALA A 36 -23.05 30.29 -8.16
C ALA A 36 -22.92 29.50 -6.86
N THR A 37 -23.52 28.30 -6.80
CA THR A 37 -23.38 27.32 -5.72
C THR A 37 -22.92 25.98 -6.31
N TYR A 38 -23.88 25.15 -6.73
CA TYR A 38 -23.66 23.90 -7.44
C TYR A 38 -24.97 23.46 -8.11
N ALA A 39 -24.85 22.57 -9.09
CA ALA A 39 -25.95 21.83 -9.69
C ALA A 39 -25.79 20.32 -9.46
N ILE A 40 -26.88 19.58 -9.63
CA ILE A 40 -26.88 18.12 -9.60
C ILE A 40 -26.55 17.59 -10.99
N PRO A 41 -25.51 16.77 -11.17
CA PRO A 41 -25.28 16.06 -12.41
C PRO A 41 -26.48 15.17 -12.73
N GLY A 42 -27.13 15.37 -13.89
CA GLY A 42 -28.33 14.62 -14.26
C GLY A 42 -28.13 13.11 -14.42
N ASN A 43 -26.89 12.64 -14.40
CA ASN A 43 -26.52 11.21 -14.41
C ASN A 43 -26.05 10.69 -13.05
N ASN A 44 -26.29 11.41 -11.95
CA ASN A 44 -26.14 10.85 -10.62
C ASN A 44 -27.13 9.69 -10.41
N PRO A 45 -26.76 8.66 -9.64
CA PRO A 45 -27.51 7.41 -9.54
C PRO A 45 -28.86 7.54 -8.81
N PHE A 46 -29.03 8.58 -7.99
CA PHE A 46 -30.21 8.76 -7.14
C PHE A 46 -31.09 9.94 -7.53
N VAL A 47 -30.84 10.59 -8.67
CA VAL A 47 -31.62 11.75 -9.12
C VAL A 47 -33.11 11.43 -9.19
N GLY A 48 -33.92 12.16 -8.43
CA GLY A 48 -35.38 12.01 -8.39
C GLY A 48 -35.87 10.76 -7.66
N VAL A 49 -34.99 10.03 -6.96
CA VAL A 49 -35.38 8.89 -6.14
C VAL A 49 -35.98 9.40 -4.82
N SER A 50 -37.28 9.17 -4.62
CA SER A 50 -37.98 9.63 -3.43
C SER A 50 -37.30 9.18 -2.14
N GLY A 51 -36.95 10.15 -1.27
CA GLY A 51 -36.31 9.89 0.02
C GLY A 51 -34.80 9.66 -0.07
N THR A 52 -34.17 9.91 -1.21
CA THR A 52 -32.72 9.90 -1.38
C THR A 52 -32.24 11.24 -1.96
N ASP A 53 -31.22 11.83 -1.37
CA ASP A 53 -30.64 13.08 -1.83
C ASP A 53 -29.90 12.89 -3.17
N ASP A 54 -30.12 13.81 -4.10
CA ASP A 54 -29.65 13.73 -5.49
C ASP A 54 -28.11 13.89 -5.61
N GLU A 55 -27.47 14.48 -4.60
CA GLU A 55 -26.01 14.64 -4.50
C GLU A 55 -25.27 13.32 -4.33
N ILE A 56 -25.95 12.28 -3.82
CA ILE A 56 -25.32 11.03 -3.44
C ILE A 56 -24.79 10.32 -4.69
N TRP A 57 -23.51 9.97 -4.67
CA TRP A 57 -22.85 9.14 -5.67
C TRP A 57 -22.71 7.69 -5.20
N ALA A 58 -22.33 7.49 -3.93
CA ALA A 58 -22.25 6.20 -3.28
C ALA A 58 -22.54 6.35 -1.78
N LEU A 59 -22.93 5.26 -1.11
CA LEU A 59 -23.30 5.24 0.30
C LEU A 59 -22.64 4.10 1.05
N GLY A 60 -22.91 4.00 2.36
CA GLY A 60 -22.43 2.92 3.20
C GLY A 60 -20.95 3.01 3.54
N LEU A 61 -20.42 4.23 3.68
CA LEU A 61 -19.06 4.50 4.17
C LEU A 61 -19.12 5.01 5.62
N ARG A 62 -18.09 4.78 6.42
CA ARG A 62 -18.01 5.31 7.79
C ARG A 62 -17.33 6.67 7.84
N ASN A 63 -16.09 6.72 7.41
CA ASN A 63 -15.20 7.87 7.43
C ASN A 63 -14.17 7.77 6.29
N PRO A 64 -14.56 8.11 5.04
CA PRO A 64 -13.68 8.05 3.87
C PRO A 64 -12.60 9.14 3.94
N TRP A 65 -11.60 8.93 4.79
CA TRP A 65 -10.61 9.93 5.21
C TRP A 65 -9.80 10.49 4.05
N ARG A 66 -9.19 9.60 3.26
CA ARG A 66 -8.42 9.97 2.08
C ARG A 66 -8.80 9.08 0.92
N TRP A 67 -9.21 9.72 -0.15
CA TRP A 67 -9.58 9.12 -1.41
C TRP A 67 -8.94 9.90 -2.55
N SER A 68 -8.79 9.25 -3.70
CA SER A 68 -8.19 9.85 -4.89
C SER A 68 -8.69 9.19 -6.16
N PHE A 69 -8.60 9.92 -7.27
CA PHE A 69 -8.72 9.33 -8.58
C PHE A 69 -7.33 8.92 -9.08
N ASP A 70 -7.24 7.73 -9.65
CA ASP A 70 -6.10 7.38 -10.48
C ASP A 70 -6.10 8.29 -11.72
N ARG A 71 -5.15 9.22 -11.79
CA ARG A 71 -5.07 10.22 -12.86
C ARG A 71 -4.97 9.65 -14.28
N GLN A 72 -4.56 8.38 -14.43
CA GLN A 72 -4.41 7.76 -15.75
C GLN A 72 -5.72 7.15 -16.26
N ASN A 73 -6.52 6.53 -15.39
CA ASN A 73 -7.72 5.80 -15.82
C ASN A 73 -9.03 6.33 -15.22
N GLY A 74 -8.99 7.15 -14.17
CA GLY A 74 -10.16 7.72 -13.52
C GLY A 74 -10.86 6.79 -12.52
N ALA A 75 -10.23 5.69 -12.11
CA ALA A 75 -10.76 4.86 -11.03
C ALA A 75 -10.68 5.60 -9.69
N LEU A 76 -11.75 5.55 -8.92
CA LEU A 76 -11.83 6.12 -7.58
C LEU A 76 -11.33 5.10 -6.55
N TRP A 77 -10.39 5.53 -5.72
CA TRP A 77 -9.85 4.79 -4.59
C TRP A 77 -10.24 5.49 -3.31
N ILE A 78 -10.74 4.73 -2.33
CA ILE A 78 -11.28 5.27 -1.08
C ILE A 78 -10.65 4.48 0.05
N ALA A 79 -9.93 5.13 0.96
CA ALA A 79 -9.62 4.52 2.24
C ALA A 79 -10.65 4.97 3.26
N ASP A 80 -11.34 4.00 3.86
CA ASP A 80 -12.43 4.21 4.80
C ASP A 80 -11.99 3.71 6.19
N VAL A 81 -12.03 4.61 7.17
CA VAL A 81 -11.66 4.30 8.55
C VAL A 81 -12.85 3.65 9.23
N GLY A 82 -12.72 2.38 9.63
CA GLY A 82 -13.77 1.66 10.34
C GLY A 82 -13.87 2.03 11.82
N ASP A 83 -14.74 1.32 12.52
CA ASP A 83 -15.15 1.64 13.88
C ASP A 83 -14.42 0.80 14.92
N ASP A 84 -14.72 -0.50 14.94
CA ASP A 84 -14.28 -1.40 16.00
C ASP A 84 -13.29 -2.45 15.50
N SER A 85 -13.35 -2.81 14.20
CA SER A 85 -12.76 -4.05 13.72
C SER A 85 -11.92 -3.93 12.46
N ARG A 86 -12.30 -3.10 11.48
CA ARG A 86 -11.68 -3.13 10.15
C ARG A 86 -11.32 -1.76 9.62
N GLU A 87 -10.17 -1.71 8.96
CA GLU A 87 -9.78 -0.62 8.08
C GLU A 87 -9.90 -1.08 6.62
N GLU A 88 -10.32 -0.20 5.71
CA GLU A 88 -10.70 -0.60 4.35
C GLU A 88 -10.04 0.23 3.25
N VAL A 89 -9.69 -0.44 2.15
CA VAL A 89 -9.51 0.17 0.83
C VAL A 89 -10.63 -0.30 -0.10
N ASN A 90 -11.46 0.65 -0.49
CA ASN A 90 -12.53 0.50 -1.46
C ASN A 90 -12.08 1.04 -2.83
N ARG A 91 -12.64 0.48 -3.92
CA ARG A 91 -12.31 0.91 -5.28
C ARG A 91 -13.52 0.85 -6.20
N GLN A 92 -13.74 1.94 -6.94
CA GLN A 92 -14.73 2.03 -8.00
C GLN A 92 -14.03 2.23 -9.34
N VAL A 93 -14.29 1.34 -10.30
CA VAL A 93 -13.71 1.43 -11.64
C VAL A 93 -14.16 2.70 -12.35
N ALA A 94 -13.31 3.19 -13.24
CA ALA A 94 -13.68 4.26 -14.17
C ALA A 94 -14.90 3.85 -15.01
N GLY A 95 -15.81 4.80 -15.23
CA GLY A 95 -17.05 4.56 -15.97
C GLY A 95 -18.14 3.85 -15.19
N SER A 96 -17.94 3.59 -13.89
CA SER A 96 -19.05 3.18 -13.02
C SER A 96 -20.17 4.23 -13.05
N VAL A 97 -21.42 3.76 -13.02
CA VAL A 97 -22.63 4.59 -13.01
C VAL A 97 -23.00 5.11 -11.61
N GLY A 98 -22.14 4.89 -10.62
CA GLY A 98 -22.42 5.22 -9.21
C GLY A 98 -23.37 4.20 -8.56
N GLY A 99 -23.86 4.55 -7.38
CA GLY A 99 -24.86 3.79 -6.63
C GLY A 99 -24.30 2.67 -5.78
N GLN A 100 -22.97 2.56 -5.64
CA GLN A 100 -22.36 1.57 -4.76
C GLN A 100 -22.80 1.81 -3.31
N ASN A 101 -23.11 0.71 -2.62
CA ASN A 101 -23.25 0.67 -1.17
C ASN A 101 -22.04 -0.09 -0.62
N TYR A 102 -21.17 0.56 0.15
CA TYR A 102 -19.96 -0.06 0.71
C TYR A 102 -20.21 -0.84 2.00
N GLY A 103 -21.46 -0.84 2.48
CA GLY A 103 -21.94 -1.81 3.46
C GLY A 103 -22.04 -1.29 4.89
N TRP A 104 -21.27 -0.28 5.28
CA TRP A 104 -21.31 0.26 6.64
C TRP A 104 -22.70 0.85 6.98
N PRO A 105 -23.33 0.50 8.13
CA PRO A 105 -22.76 -0.25 9.25
C PRO A 105 -23.15 -1.73 9.32
N CYS A 106 -23.80 -2.25 8.28
CA CYS A 106 -24.19 -3.66 8.24
C CYS A 106 -22.99 -4.57 7.93
N TYR A 107 -21.99 -4.00 7.26
CA TYR A 107 -20.69 -4.60 7.06
C TYR A 107 -19.60 -3.63 7.49
N GLU A 108 -18.62 -4.13 8.25
CA GLU A 108 -17.36 -3.46 8.52
C GLU A 108 -16.28 -4.33 7.88
N GLY A 109 -15.78 -3.87 6.74
CA GLY A 109 -15.05 -4.64 5.76
C GLY A 109 -15.90 -5.76 5.20
N THR A 110 -15.42 -7.00 5.30
CA THR A 110 -16.21 -8.20 4.96
C THR A 110 -16.96 -8.80 6.16
N LEU A 111 -16.79 -8.23 7.35
CA LEU A 111 -17.47 -8.71 8.55
C LEU A 111 -18.91 -8.22 8.57
N ASN A 112 -19.86 -9.14 8.59
CA ASN A 112 -21.25 -8.81 8.88
C ASN A 112 -21.37 -8.41 10.35
N VAL A 113 -21.74 -7.15 10.59
CA VAL A 113 -21.90 -6.61 11.93
C VAL A 113 -23.37 -6.71 12.33
N ASN A 114 -23.65 -7.58 13.30
CA ASN A 114 -24.98 -7.67 13.90
C ASN A 114 -25.20 -6.43 14.79
N GLY A 115 -25.95 -5.44 14.32
CA GLY A 115 -26.16 -4.19 15.06
C GLY A 115 -26.77 -3.08 14.21
N PHE A 116 -26.82 -1.86 14.76
CA PHE A 116 -27.16 -0.61 14.06
C PHE A 116 -28.50 -0.57 13.29
N GLY A 117 -29.43 -1.47 13.62
CA GLY A 117 -30.73 -1.54 12.95
C GLY A 117 -30.68 -2.14 11.54
N CYS A 118 -29.59 -2.83 11.19
CA CYS A 118 -29.46 -3.47 9.90
C CYS A 118 -30.51 -4.58 9.72
N PRO A 119 -31.23 -4.62 8.59
CA PRO A 119 -32.26 -5.63 8.33
C PRO A 119 -31.69 -7.04 8.08
N GLY A 120 -30.39 -7.23 8.22
CA GLY A 120 -29.64 -8.45 7.90
C GLY A 120 -28.63 -8.19 6.79
N ALA A 121 -28.32 -9.23 6.01
CA ALA A 121 -27.42 -9.13 4.87
C ALA A 121 -27.98 -8.19 3.80
N ILE A 122 -27.22 -7.14 3.47
CA ILE A 122 -27.52 -6.21 2.38
C ILE A 122 -26.60 -6.49 1.19
N ASN A 123 -27.08 -6.15 -0.01
CA ASN A 123 -26.20 -6.11 -1.17
C ASN A 123 -25.20 -4.95 -0.98
N HIS A 124 -23.91 -5.27 -0.98
CA HIS A 124 -22.85 -4.30 -0.79
C HIS A 124 -21.67 -4.61 -1.72
N THR A 125 -20.83 -3.61 -1.91
CA THR A 125 -19.56 -3.71 -2.62
C THR A 125 -18.48 -3.94 -1.57
N PRO A 126 -17.87 -5.14 -1.49
CA PRO A 126 -16.82 -5.40 -0.51
C PRO A 126 -15.55 -4.60 -0.85
N PRO A 127 -14.71 -4.30 0.15
CA PRO A 127 -13.44 -3.64 -0.09
C PRO A 127 -12.51 -4.55 -0.89
N ILE A 128 -11.61 -3.94 -1.67
CA ILE A 128 -10.56 -4.68 -2.38
C ILE A 128 -9.41 -5.09 -1.46
N HIS A 129 -9.31 -4.44 -0.31
CA HIS A 129 -8.42 -4.81 0.78
C HIS A 129 -8.97 -4.33 2.11
N GLU A 130 -8.78 -5.12 3.15
CA GLU A 130 -9.09 -4.76 4.52
C GLU A 130 -8.01 -5.33 5.47
N TYR A 131 -7.88 -4.74 6.65
CA TYR A 131 -7.09 -5.28 7.74
C TYR A 131 -7.77 -5.02 9.09
N ASN A 132 -7.40 -5.77 10.12
CA ASN A 132 -7.96 -5.58 11.46
C ASN A 132 -7.12 -4.64 12.32
N HIS A 133 -7.68 -4.26 13.46
CA HIS A 133 -7.04 -3.41 14.47
C HIS A 133 -5.77 -3.97 15.14
N SER A 134 -5.32 -5.18 14.78
CA SER A 134 -3.98 -5.66 15.15
C SER A 134 -2.87 -5.21 14.19
N ALA A 135 -3.24 -4.75 12.99
CA ALA A 135 -2.31 -4.24 11.98
C ALA A 135 -2.33 -2.70 11.86
N GLY A 136 -3.40 -2.03 12.31
CA GLY A 136 -3.58 -0.59 12.28
C GLY A 136 -5.02 -0.20 12.64
N THR A 137 -5.27 1.04 13.06
CA THR A 137 -6.59 1.51 13.55
C THR A 137 -7.00 2.87 13.00
N SER A 138 -6.34 3.34 11.94
CA SER A 138 -6.65 4.61 11.31
C SER A 138 -6.02 4.63 9.92
N ILE A 139 -6.69 4.02 8.94
CA ILE A 139 -6.19 4.02 7.57
C ILE A 139 -6.11 5.44 7.03
N THR A 140 -4.98 5.73 6.43
CA THR A 140 -4.75 6.90 5.61
C THR A 140 -4.55 6.43 4.18
N GLY A 141 -5.58 6.61 3.36
CA GLY A 141 -5.51 6.37 1.92
C GLY A 141 -4.53 7.30 1.24
N GLY A 142 -4.19 6.98 -0.01
CA GLY A 142 -3.23 7.77 -0.78
C GLY A 142 -3.54 7.79 -2.26
N TYR A 143 -2.54 7.49 -3.07
CA TYR A 143 -2.56 7.69 -4.52
C TYR A 143 -1.97 6.50 -5.24
N VAL A 144 -2.44 6.31 -6.47
CA VAL A 144 -1.78 5.42 -7.42
C VAL A 144 -0.54 6.11 -7.98
N TYR A 145 0.63 5.50 -7.84
CA TYR A 145 1.87 6.08 -8.36
C TYR A 145 1.83 6.14 -9.89
N ARG A 146 1.96 7.36 -10.43
CA ARG A 146 1.98 7.65 -11.88
C ARG A 146 3.18 8.50 -12.28
N GLY A 147 4.18 8.60 -11.41
CA GLY A 147 5.44 9.27 -11.67
C GLY A 147 6.32 8.55 -12.69
N SER A 148 7.33 9.27 -13.18
CA SER A 148 8.28 8.74 -14.16
C SER A 148 9.59 8.28 -13.52
N SER A 149 9.89 8.71 -12.29
CA SER A 149 11.16 8.42 -11.63
C SER A 149 11.31 6.95 -11.26
N TYR A 150 10.19 6.27 -10.96
CA TYR A 150 10.16 4.87 -10.52
C TYR A 150 9.19 4.03 -11.37
N PRO A 151 9.56 3.67 -12.62
CA PRO A 151 8.65 2.98 -13.54
C PRO A 151 8.14 1.62 -13.03
N VAL A 152 8.90 0.95 -12.16
CA VAL A 152 8.59 -0.38 -11.62
C VAL A 152 7.33 -0.36 -10.73
N ILE A 153 7.06 0.75 -10.06
CA ILE A 153 5.91 0.92 -9.16
C ILE A 153 4.74 1.66 -9.83
N ASN A 154 4.80 1.88 -11.15
CA ASN A 154 3.71 2.50 -11.88
C ASN A 154 2.41 1.68 -11.74
N GLY A 155 1.35 2.34 -11.26
CA GLY A 155 0.06 1.69 -11.02
C GLY A 155 -0.12 1.10 -9.63
N TYR A 156 0.85 1.21 -8.73
CA TYR A 156 0.72 0.75 -7.35
C TYR A 156 0.00 1.81 -6.53
N TYR A 157 -1.04 1.41 -5.79
CA TYR A 157 -1.74 2.29 -4.86
C TYR A 157 -1.03 2.29 -3.50
N PHE A 158 -0.59 3.46 -3.06
CA PHE A 158 0.06 3.66 -1.76
C PHE A 158 -0.93 4.11 -0.71
N PHE A 159 -0.86 3.49 0.47
CA PHE A 159 -1.66 3.82 1.64
C PHE A 159 -0.87 3.47 2.91
N GLY A 160 -1.33 3.95 4.06
CA GLY A 160 -0.71 3.64 5.34
C GLY A 160 -1.69 3.73 6.49
N ASP A 161 -1.20 3.51 7.69
CA ASP A 161 -1.96 3.61 8.94
C ASP A 161 -1.37 4.71 9.81
N PHE A 162 -2.20 5.67 10.21
CA PHE A 162 -1.79 6.81 11.01
C PHE A 162 -1.28 6.42 12.40
N THR A 163 -1.92 5.43 13.04
CA THR A 163 -1.59 5.04 14.42
C THR A 163 -0.30 4.21 14.46
N PHE A 164 -0.13 3.28 13.53
CA PHE A 164 1.00 2.35 13.52
C PHE A 164 2.19 2.86 12.69
N GLY A 165 1.96 3.85 11.83
CA GLY A 165 2.96 4.33 10.87
C GLY A 165 3.36 3.29 9.83
N THR A 166 2.67 2.15 9.76
CA THR A 166 2.88 1.13 8.74
C THR A 166 2.36 1.65 7.40
N TYR A 167 3.04 1.30 6.30
CA TYR A 167 2.61 1.66 4.96
C TYR A 167 2.73 0.47 4.00
N TRP A 168 1.90 0.47 2.98
CA TRP A 168 1.70 -0.64 2.06
C TRP A 168 1.51 -0.15 0.64
N THR A 169 1.63 -1.09 -0.29
CA THR A 169 1.14 -0.95 -1.66
C THR A 169 0.10 -2.01 -1.99
N LEU A 170 -0.84 -1.64 -2.85
CA LEU A 170 -1.74 -2.54 -3.55
C LEU A 170 -1.40 -2.54 -5.05
N SER A 171 -1.15 -3.71 -5.62
CA SER A 171 -0.88 -3.89 -7.05
C SER A 171 -1.79 -4.96 -7.68
N PRO A 172 -2.12 -4.88 -8.98
CA PRO A 172 -2.95 -5.90 -9.62
C PRO A 172 -2.26 -7.28 -9.62
N ALA A 173 -2.94 -8.32 -9.13
CA ALA A 173 -2.44 -9.70 -9.12
C ALA A 173 -2.84 -10.49 -10.39
N GLY A 174 -3.58 -9.87 -11.31
CA GLY A 174 -4.27 -10.56 -12.41
C GLY A 174 -5.62 -11.16 -11.96
N GLY A 175 -6.50 -11.48 -12.93
CA GLY A 175 -7.81 -12.08 -12.65
C GLY A 175 -8.78 -11.22 -11.82
N GLY A 176 -8.50 -9.93 -11.64
CA GLY A 176 -9.28 -9.02 -10.79
C GLY A 176 -8.85 -8.98 -9.32
N GLY A 177 -7.83 -9.75 -8.92
CA GLY A 177 -7.28 -9.73 -7.57
C GLY A 177 -6.22 -8.66 -7.34
N TRP A 178 -5.86 -8.47 -6.07
CA TRP A 178 -4.86 -7.51 -5.62
C TRP A 178 -3.80 -8.18 -4.74
N THR A 179 -2.56 -7.75 -4.91
CA THR A 179 -1.44 -8.11 -4.03
C THR A 179 -1.17 -6.95 -3.10
N VAL A 180 -1.16 -7.24 -1.80
CA VAL A 180 -0.71 -6.30 -0.76
C VAL A 180 0.75 -6.55 -0.46
N THR A 181 1.54 -5.49 -0.42
CA THR A 181 2.94 -5.54 0.00
C THR A 181 3.15 -4.54 1.13
N SER A 182 3.51 -5.04 2.32
CA SER A 182 3.96 -4.19 3.42
C SER A 182 5.35 -3.66 3.12
N LEU A 183 5.51 -2.35 3.26
CA LEU A 183 6.77 -1.65 3.05
C LEU A 183 7.48 -1.34 4.38
N GLY A 184 6.90 -1.78 5.49
CA GLY A 184 7.38 -1.56 6.85
C GLY A 184 6.74 -0.33 7.50
N ASN A 185 7.44 0.25 8.47
CA ASN A 185 7.02 1.41 9.22
C ASN A 185 7.80 2.64 8.79
N LEU A 186 7.14 3.80 8.82
CA LEU A 186 7.79 5.07 8.64
C LEU A 186 8.91 5.23 9.67
N SER A 187 10.08 5.64 9.21
CA SER A 187 11.23 5.93 10.09
C SER A 187 11.15 7.32 10.73
N VAL A 188 9.98 7.97 10.65
CA VAL A 188 9.72 9.33 11.14
C VAL A 188 8.68 9.30 12.25
N SER A 189 8.63 10.35 13.06
CA SER A 189 7.66 10.43 14.16
C SER A 189 6.24 10.63 13.64
N GLY A 190 5.33 9.76 14.10
CA GLY A 190 3.92 9.72 13.70
C GLY A 190 3.68 8.93 12.41
N GLY A 191 2.43 8.52 12.18
CA GLY A 191 2.02 7.94 10.90
C GLY A 191 1.65 9.00 9.87
N PRO A 192 1.41 8.57 8.62
CA PRO A 192 0.96 9.46 7.56
C PRO A 192 -0.41 10.03 7.93
N THR A 193 -0.61 11.34 7.78
CA THR A 193 -1.92 11.99 7.92
C THR A 193 -2.60 12.18 6.58
N THR A 194 -1.78 12.24 5.52
CA THR A 194 -2.22 12.34 4.14
C THR A 194 -1.07 11.92 3.21
N PHE A 195 -1.43 11.68 1.97
CA PHE A 195 -0.51 11.58 0.85
C PHE A 195 -0.79 12.73 -0.12
N GLY A 196 0.14 13.01 -1.03
CA GLY A 196 -0.03 13.96 -2.11
C GLY A 196 0.73 13.50 -3.34
N GLU A 197 0.41 14.11 -4.47
CA GLU A 197 1.11 13.90 -5.73
C GLU A 197 1.42 15.23 -6.40
N ASP A 198 2.59 15.36 -7.02
CA ASP A 198 2.93 16.54 -7.81
C ASP A 198 2.42 16.44 -9.27
N SER A 199 2.70 17.47 -10.07
CA SER A 199 2.34 17.48 -11.49
C SER A 199 3.03 16.39 -12.31
N SER A 200 4.17 15.88 -11.84
CA SER A 200 4.93 14.80 -12.48
C SER A 200 4.42 13.41 -12.07
N GLY A 201 3.59 13.32 -11.03
CA GLY A 201 3.04 12.07 -10.50
C GLY A 201 3.92 11.42 -9.43
N GLU A 202 4.93 12.15 -8.94
CA GLU A 202 5.72 11.71 -7.80
C GLU A 202 4.92 11.88 -6.52
N LEU A 203 5.07 10.94 -5.60
CA LEU A 203 4.25 10.87 -4.39
C LEU A 203 4.96 11.44 -3.18
N TYR A 204 4.16 12.01 -2.30
CA TYR A 204 4.55 12.61 -1.05
C TYR A 204 3.63 12.13 0.08
N LEU A 205 4.10 12.21 1.31
CA LEU A 205 3.27 12.04 2.51
C LEU A 205 3.57 13.16 3.50
N ALA A 206 2.59 13.49 4.35
CA ALA A 206 2.79 14.42 5.45
C ALA A 206 2.46 13.75 6.80
N THR A 207 3.05 14.28 7.86
CA THR A 207 2.80 13.83 9.25
C THR A 207 2.38 15.02 10.12
N LEU A 208 1.82 14.73 11.31
CA LEU A 208 1.47 15.78 12.29
C LEU A 208 2.69 16.54 12.85
N SER A 209 3.91 16.08 12.58
CA SER A 209 5.11 16.84 12.94
C SER A 209 5.35 18.05 12.02
N GLY A 210 4.49 18.26 11.00
CA GLY A 210 4.57 19.40 10.08
C GLY A 210 5.51 19.18 8.89
N ASN A 211 6.02 17.96 8.69
CA ASN A 211 6.94 17.64 7.60
C ASN A 211 6.21 17.00 6.42
N VAL A 212 6.74 17.25 5.22
CA VAL A 212 6.35 16.56 3.98
C VAL A 212 7.56 15.77 3.48
N TYR A 213 7.34 14.49 3.18
CA TYR A 213 8.38 13.57 2.72
C TYR A 213 8.03 13.08 1.32
N GLN A 214 9.03 13.05 0.43
CA GLN A 214 8.88 12.41 -0.88
C GLN A 214 9.05 10.90 -0.74
N ILE A 215 8.20 10.12 -1.41
CA ILE A 215 8.34 8.67 -1.51
C ILE A 215 9.34 8.38 -2.62
N GLN A 216 10.36 7.59 -2.30
CA GLN A 216 11.44 7.25 -3.22
C GLN A 216 11.70 5.74 -3.20
N GLU A 217 12.00 5.17 -4.37
CA GLU A 217 12.58 3.83 -4.45
C GLU A 217 14.06 3.92 -4.06
N SER A 218 14.47 3.10 -3.08
CA SER A 218 15.87 2.96 -2.73
C SER A 218 16.52 1.90 -3.62
N THR A 219 17.40 2.33 -4.53
CA THR A 219 18.22 1.40 -5.34
C THR A 219 19.44 0.89 -4.57
N VAL A 220 19.45 0.96 -3.24
CA VAL A 220 20.58 0.48 -2.43
C VAL A 220 20.58 -1.05 -2.47
N LEU A 221 21.32 -1.61 -3.43
CA LEU A 221 21.75 -3.00 -3.38
C LEU A 221 22.46 -3.21 -2.03
N PRO A 222 22.21 -4.32 -1.31
CA PRO A 222 22.91 -4.57 -0.06
C PRO A 222 24.42 -4.49 -0.32
N THR A 223 25.08 -3.52 0.31
CA THR A 223 26.54 -3.42 0.28
C THR A 223 27.09 -4.76 0.75
N PRO A 224 27.90 -5.47 -0.05
CA PRO A 224 28.53 -6.70 0.42
C PRO A 224 29.40 -6.36 1.63
N THR A 225 28.99 -6.83 2.81
CA THR A 225 29.78 -6.69 4.03
C THR A 225 30.95 -7.66 3.94
N ASN A 226 32.13 -7.16 3.60
CA ASN A 226 33.37 -7.93 3.71
C ASN A 226 33.77 -7.99 5.18
N THR A 227 33.34 -9.05 5.89
CA THR A 227 33.84 -9.34 7.24
C THR A 227 35.18 -10.05 7.11
N ALA A 228 36.28 -9.35 7.38
CA ALA A 228 37.60 -9.97 7.53
C ALA A 228 37.76 -10.45 8.98
N THR A 229 37.74 -11.76 9.19
CA THR A 229 38.09 -12.36 10.50
C THR A 229 39.59 -12.65 10.50
N ALA A 230 40.36 -11.93 11.31
CA ALA A 230 41.75 -12.28 11.58
C ALA A 230 41.81 -13.36 12.67
N THR A 231 42.39 -14.52 12.37
CA THR A 231 42.67 -15.56 13.36
C THR A 231 44.17 -15.62 13.61
N ASN A 232 44.60 -15.24 14.81
CA ASN A 232 46.00 -15.38 15.23
C ASN A 232 46.18 -16.74 15.91
N THR A 233 46.85 -17.67 15.24
CA THR A 233 47.25 -18.95 15.84
C THR A 233 48.72 -18.87 16.25
N ALA A 234 49.00 -18.84 17.55
CA ALA A 234 50.35 -18.95 18.07
C ALA A 234 50.63 -20.41 18.46
N THR A 235 51.54 -21.08 17.75
CA THR A 235 52.11 -22.36 18.19
C THR A 235 53.38 -22.09 18.99
N PRO A 236 53.49 -22.52 20.26
CA PRO A 236 54.72 -22.35 21.02
C PRO A 236 55.74 -23.40 20.58
N VAL A 237 56.84 -22.97 19.95
CA VAL A 237 58.04 -23.80 19.77
C VAL A 237 59.26 -22.99 20.21
N GLY A 238 59.73 -23.22 21.44
CA GLY A 238 61.02 -22.73 21.93
C GLY A 238 61.15 -21.20 22.04
N PRO A 239 62.35 -20.69 22.39
CA PRO A 239 62.55 -19.29 22.80
C PRO A 239 62.43 -18.23 21.69
N THR A 240 61.93 -18.59 20.51
CA THR A 240 61.73 -17.65 19.39
C THR A 240 60.36 -17.90 18.75
N ALA A 241 59.35 -17.10 19.11
CA ALA A 241 58.04 -17.15 18.48
C ALA A 241 58.02 -16.35 17.17
N THR A 242 57.64 -16.99 16.06
CA THR A 242 57.34 -16.29 14.80
C THR A 242 55.83 -16.29 14.60
N ALA A 243 55.19 -15.11 14.63
CA ALA A 243 53.77 -14.98 14.34
C ALA A 243 53.53 -14.98 12.83
N THR A 244 52.60 -15.80 12.35
CA THR A 244 52.14 -15.78 10.95
C THR A 244 50.68 -15.33 10.94
N ASN A 245 50.41 -14.19 10.30
CA ASN A 245 49.04 -13.68 10.13
C ASN A 245 48.48 -14.21 8.80
N THR A 246 47.38 -14.96 8.86
CA THR A 246 46.62 -15.36 7.67
C THR A 246 45.28 -14.64 7.69
N ALA A 247 45.00 -13.83 6.68
CA ALA A 247 43.70 -13.18 6.50
C ALA A 247 42.88 -13.99 5.49
N THR A 248 41.70 -14.46 5.90
CA THR A 248 40.72 -15.10 5.00
C THR A 248 39.59 -14.11 4.76
N ALA A 249 39.41 -13.71 3.50
CA ALA A 249 38.27 -12.90 3.08
C ALA A 249 37.13 -13.83 2.63
N THR A 250 35.96 -13.72 3.27
CA THR A 250 34.75 -14.43 2.82
C THR A 250 33.79 -13.40 2.22
N ASN A 251 33.61 -13.45 0.90
CA ASN A 251 32.60 -12.66 0.22
C ASN A 251 31.26 -13.41 0.29
N THR A 252 30.35 -12.97 1.14
CA THR A 252 28.97 -13.49 1.14
C THR A 252 28.13 -12.57 0.26
N ALA A 253 28.07 -12.86 -1.04
CA ALA A 253 27.04 -12.32 -1.92
C ALA A 253 26.05 -13.46 -2.19
N THR A 254 24.79 -13.30 -1.79
CA THR A 254 23.72 -14.19 -2.23
C THR A 254 23.32 -13.78 -3.64
N PRO A 255 23.55 -14.60 -4.69
CA PRO A 255 23.15 -14.25 -6.03
C PRO A 255 21.67 -14.61 -6.25
N THR A 256 20.86 -13.65 -6.65
CA THR A 256 19.57 -13.92 -7.30
C THR A 256 19.55 -13.19 -8.63
N ASN A 257 19.94 -13.90 -9.69
CA ASN A 257 19.40 -13.72 -11.03
C ASN A 257 19.85 -14.89 -11.93
N THR A 258 18.88 -15.68 -12.37
CA THR A 258 19.05 -16.70 -13.39
C THR A 258 19.08 -16.01 -14.75
N ALA A 259 20.24 -15.94 -15.38
CA ALA A 259 20.37 -15.59 -16.80
C ALA A 259 21.23 -16.65 -17.49
N THR A 260 20.67 -17.22 -18.56
CA THR A 260 21.22 -18.24 -19.45
C THR A 260 22.55 -17.78 -20.08
N PRO A 261 23.61 -18.62 -20.16
CA PRO A 261 24.84 -18.24 -20.85
C PRO A 261 24.71 -18.48 -22.37
N VAL A 262 24.91 -17.42 -23.15
CA VAL A 262 25.43 -17.51 -24.52
C VAL A 262 26.91 -17.12 -24.45
N GLY A 263 27.80 -18.02 -24.89
CA GLY A 263 29.27 -17.85 -24.84
C GLY A 263 29.82 -16.75 -25.79
N PRO A 264 31.15 -16.56 -25.92
CA PRO A 264 32.19 -17.60 -25.82
C PRO A 264 33.41 -17.33 -24.88
N THR A 265 33.91 -18.45 -24.35
CA THR A 265 35.31 -18.86 -24.05
C THR A 265 36.26 -17.96 -23.25
N ALA A 266 36.58 -18.42 -22.03
CA ALA A 266 37.92 -18.34 -21.46
C ALA A 266 38.26 -19.67 -20.77
N THR A 267 39.40 -20.26 -21.14
CA THR A 267 39.90 -21.54 -20.63
C THR A 267 40.67 -21.31 -19.32
N ALA A 268 40.27 -21.98 -18.24
CA ALA A 268 41.10 -22.19 -17.07
C ALA A 268 40.94 -23.64 -16.59
N THR A 269 42.05 -24.37 -16.56
CA THR A 269 42.13 -25.79 -16.19
C THR A 269 42.04 -25.94 -14.67
N HIS A 270 41.03 -26.65 -14.17
CA HIS A 270 40.99 -27.10 -12.77
C HIS A 270 40.57 -28.57 -12.72
N THR A 271 41.38 -29.39 -12.05
CA THR A 271 41.18 -30.83 -11.87
C THR A 271 40.11 -31.08 -10.79
N PRO A 272 39.03 -31.85 -11.05
CA PRO A 272 37.99 -32.09 -10.05
C PRO A 272 38.27 -33.34 -9.20
N THR A 273 38.08 -33.25 -7.89
CA THR A 273 37.80 -34.39 -7.00
C THR A 273 36.31 -34.41 -6.67
N VAL A 274 35.66 -35.56 -6.91
CA VAL A 274 34.23 -35.80 -6.72
C VAL A 274 33.98 -36.36 -5.32
N GLY A 275 33.03 -35.79 -4.58
CA GLY A 275 32.42 -36.34 -3.37
C GLY A 275 30.88 -36.32 -3.47
N PRO A 276 30.16 -37.19 -2.74
CA PRO A 276 28.79 -37.58 -3.08
C PRO A 276 27.71 -36.54 -2.73
N SER A 277 26.64 -36.60 -3.53
CA SER A 277 25.42 -35.77 -3.53
C SER A 277 24.56 -35.93 -2.27
N PRO A 278 23.97 -34.85 -1.72
CA PRO A 278 22.81 -34.93 -0.85
C PRO A 278 21.50 -34.52 -1.55
N THR A 279 20.48 -35.32 -1.26
CA THR A 279 19.06 -35.25 -1.64
C THR A 279 18.41 -33.90 -1.30
N ALA A 280 17.63 -33.34 -2.25
CA ALA A 280 16.86 -32.12 -2.05
C ALA A 280 15.46 -32.42 -1.50
N THR A 281 15.11 -31.81 -0.37
CA THR A 281 13.73 -31.69 0.14
C THR A 281 13.29 -30.23 -0.06
N ALA A 282 12.20 -30.00 -0.79
CA ALA A 282 11.68 -28.66 -1.07
C ALA A 282 10.94 -28.08 0.15
N THR A 283 11.24 -26.83 0.50
CA THR A 283 10.46 -26.00 1.43
C THR A 283 10.15 -24.67 0.72
N PRO A 284 8.93 -24.10 0.81
CA PRO A 284 8.58 -22.91 0.03
C PRO A 284 9.30 -21.65 0.54
N VAL A 285 9.78 -20.84 -0.41
CA VAL A 285 10.53 -19.60 -0.17
C VAL A 285 9.56 -18.48 0.24
N ARG A 286 9.90 -17.82 1.35
CA ARG A 286 9.25 -16.63 1.90
C ARG A 286 9.94 -15.40 1.28
N ASP A 287 9.27 -14.66 0.42
CA ASP A 287 9.80 -13.40 -0.11
C ASP A 287 9.95 -12.39 1.03
N GLN A 288 11.18 -11.91 1.22
CA GLN A 288 11.57 -10.89 2.19
C GLN A 288 11.98 -9.65 1.40
N PHE A 289 11.07 -8.70 1.21
CA PHE A 289 11.46 -7.32 0.90
C PHE A 289 11.69 -6.61 2.23
N GLN A 290 12.96 -6.36 2.58
CA GLN A 290 13.34 -5.56 3.75
C GLN A 290 13.73 -4.14 3.32
N HIS A 291 13.10 -3.17 4.00
CA HIS A 291 13.49 -1.77 4.21
C HIS A 291 13.65 -0.87 2.96
N LEU A 292 12.63 -0.04 2.73
CA LEU A 292 12.77 1.23 2.01
C LEU A 292 13.15 2.34 3.01
N PRO A 293 14.39 2.85 2.99
CA PRO A 293 14.72 4.08 3.72
C PRO A 293 14.17 5.29 2.96
N ILE A 294 13.45 6.16 3.68
CA ILE A 294 13.15 7.51 3.21
C ILE A 294 14.43 8.34 3.35
N VAL A 295 14.94 8.84 2.22
CA VAL A 295 16.05 9.81 2.23
C VAL A 295 15.48 11.17 2.62
N THR A 296 15.93 11.71 3.75
CA THR A 296 15.64 13.07 4.18
C THR A 296 16.68 14.01 3.57
N HIS A 297 16.23 15.11 2.96
CA HIS A 297 17.08 16.28 2.73
C HIS A 297 16.63 17.42 3.66
N PRO A 298 17.58 18.15 4.28
CA PRO A 298 17.30 19.28 5.17
C PRO A 298 16.74 20.51 4.44
#